data_AF-A0A7Y2D6L7-F1
#
_entry.id   AF-A0A7Y2D6L7-F1
#
_cell.length_a   1.000
_cell.length_b   1.000
_cell.length_c   1.000
_cell.angle_alpha   90.00
_cell.angle_beta   90.00
_cell.angle_gamma   90.00
#
_symmetry.space_group_name_H-M   'P 1'
#
loop_
_entity.id
_entity.type
_entity.pdbx_description
1 polymer ?
#
loop_
_entity_poly.entity_id
_entity_poly.type
_entity_poly.pdbx_seq_one_letter_code
_entity_poly.pdbx_strand_id
1 'polypeptide(L)' 'MKKRIKPRFYVMIVLIPILYLGSYGYVRETRKEVWEKDKKTYVIFPEDKILYYVYRPLTIADRRLTGMQFHIGPHQ' A
#
# COMPACT_ATOMS: atom_id res chain seq x y z
N MET A 1 30.30 0.62 -24.89
CA MET A 1 30.06 -0.73 -24.33
C MET A 1 28.61 -0.87 -23.89
N LYS A 2 27.80 -1.75 -24.51
CA LYS A 2 26.44 -2.05 -24.03
C LYS A 2 26.55 -2.99 -22.81
N LYS A 3 26.17 -2.52 -21.61
CA LYS A 3 26.08 -3.38 -20.42
C LYS A 3 25.01 -4.44 -20.67
N ARG A 4 25.41 -5.72 -20.77
CA ARG A 4 24.46 -6.85 -20.80
C ARG A 4 23.88 -7.01 -19.40
N ILE A 5 22.62 -6.62 -19.24
CA ILE A 5 21.85 -6.84 -18.02
C ILE A 5 21.49 -8.32 -17.95
N LYS A 6 21.69 -8.96 -16.80
CA LYS A 6 21.37 -10.39 -16.60
C LYS A 6 19.84 -10.60 -16.58
N PRO A 7 19.31 -11.71 -17.10
CA PRO A 7 17.87 -11.99 -17.13
C PRO A 7 17.22 -11.94 -15.74
N ARG A 8 17.96 -12.35 -14.70
CA ARG A 8 17.52 -12.27 -13.29
C ARG A 8 17.18 -10.84 -12.84
N PHE A 9 17.85 -9.84 -13.38
CA PHE A 9 17.60 -8.44 -13.03
C PHE A 9 16.24 -7.96 -13.56
N TYR A 10 15.88 -8.36 -14.78
CA TYR A 10 14.54 -8.08 -15.33
C TYR A 10 13.45 -8.77 -14.51
N VAL A 11 13.68 -10.02 -14.10
CA VAL A 11 12.76 -10.73 -13.22
C VAL A 11 12.57 -9.97 -11.91
N MET A 12 13.65 -9.50 -11.26
CA MET A 12 13.53 -8.72 -10.03
C MET A 12 12.79 -7.40 -10.24
N ILE A 13 13.08 -6.67 -11.33
CA ILE A 13 12.40 -5.42 -11.67
C ILE A 13 10.89 -5.61 -11.83
N VAL A 14 10.44 -6.76 -12.31
CA VAL A 14 9.02 -7.05 -12.49
C VAL A 14 8.40 -7.61 -11.20
N LEU A 15 9.10 -8.53 -10.54
CA LEU A 15 8.59 -9.25 -9.38
C LEU A 15 8.43 -8.32 -8.16
N ILE A 16 9.37 -7.41 -7.92
CA ILE A 16 9.33 -6.52 -6.76
C ILE A 16 8.09 -5.61 -6.77
N PRO A 17 7.79 -4.88 -7.87
CA PRO A 17 6.56 -4.09 -7.96
C PRO A 17 5.28 -4.92 -7.81
N ILE A 18 5.24 -6.12 -8.40
CA ILE A 18 4.08 -7.01 -8.28
C ILE A 18 3.85 -7.39 -6.82
N LEU A 19 4.91 -7.81 -6.12
CA LEU A 19 4.82 -8.16 -4.70
C LEU A 19 4.45 -6.95 -3.84
N TYR A 20 5.00 -5.78 -4.14
CA TYR A 20 4.70 -4.54 -3.42
C TYR A 20 3.23 -4.10 -3.59
N LEU A 21 2.71 -4.14 -4.82
CA LEU A 21 1.31 -3.84 -5.11
C LEU A 21 0.37 -4.89 -4.52
N GLY A 22 0.72 -6.18 -4.65
CA GLY A 22 -0.08 -7.29 -4.14
C GLY A 22 -0.18 -7.28 -2.61
N SER A 23 0.95 -7.07 -1.92
CA SER A 23 0.97 -6.97 -0.46
C SER A 23 0.19 -5.76 0.05
N TYR A 24 0.26 -4.61 -0.64
CA TYR A 24 -0.60 -3.47 -0.35
C TYR A 24 -2.08 -3.82 -0.50
N GLY A 25 -2.47 -4.48 -1.60
CA GLY A 25 -3.85 -4.91 -1.83
C GLY A 25 -4.38 -5.81 -0.73
N TYR A 26 -3.55 -6.75 -0.25
CA TYR A 26 -3.88 -7.60 0.88
C TYR A 26 -4.08 -6.81 2.19
N VAL A 27 -3.16 -5.89 2.52
CA VAL A 27 -3.27 -5.02 3.71
C VAL A 27 -4.53 -4.17 3.65
N ARG A 28 -4.80 -3.55 2.50
CA ARG A 28 -6.00 -2.74 2.26
C ARG A 28 -7.27 -3.53 2.51
N GLU A 29 -7.35 -4.76 2.02
CA GLU A 29 -8.57 -5.56 2.12
C GLU A 29 -8.81 -6.11 3.53
N THR A 30 -7.74 -6.48 4.23
CA THR A 30 -7.83 -7.07 5.58
C THR A 30 -7.97 -6.05 6.70
N ARG A 31 -7.56 -4.79 6.46
CA ARG A 31 -7.55 -3.73 7.49
C ARG A 31 -8.43 -2.54 7.12
N LYS A 32 -9.42 -2.74 6.25
CA LYS A 32 -10.42 -1.73 5.97
C LYS A 32 -11.44 -1.69 7.09
N GLU A 33 -11.73 -0.49 7.57
CA GLU A 33 -12.77 -0.20 8.54
C GLU A 33 -13.63 0.95 8.01
N VAL A 34 -14.94 0.89 8.25
CA VAL A 34 -15.82 2.01 7.95
C VAL A 34 -15.97 2.82 9.23
N TRP A 35 -15.59 4.09 9.19
CA TRP A 35 -15.76 4.93 10.36
C TRP A 35 -17.21 5.43 10.42
N GLU A 36 -17.92 5.05 11.47
CA GLU A 36 -19.35 5.35 11.64
C GLU A 36 -19.65 6.86 11.61
N LYS A 37 -18.70 7.68 12.05
CA LYS A 37 -18.84 9.15 12.15
C LYS A 37 -19.00 9.84 10.80
N ASP A 38 -18.25 9.40 9.78
CA ASP A 38 -18.25 10.04 8.46
C ASP A 38 -18.64 9.09 7.31
N LYS A 39 -18.96 7.83 7.64
CA LYS A 39 -19.31 6.76 6.71
C LYS A 39 -18.25 6.51 5.63
N LYS A 40 -17.00 6.90 5.87
CA LYS A 40 -15.89 6.67 4.93
C LYS A 40 -15.15 5.39 5.28
N THR A 41 -14.57 4.77 4.27
CA THR A 41 -13.68 3.61 4.44
C THR A 41 -12.25 4.08 4.69
N TYR A 42 -11.68 3.57 5.76
CA TYR A 42 -10.31 3.80 6.19
C TYR A 42 -9.53 2.49 6.10
N VAL A 43 -8.29 2.53 5.61
CA VAL A 43 -7.34 1.45 5.86
C VAL A 43 -6.55 1.80 7.12
N ILE A 44 -6.60 0.91 8.10
CA ILE A 44 -5.97 1.08 9.40
C ILE A 44 -4.57 0.45 9.37
N PHE A 45 -3.56 1.31 9.45
CA PHE A 45 -2.18 0.88 9.67
C PHE A 45 -1.95 0.65 11.16
N PRO A 46 -1.08 -0.31 11.53
CA PRO A 46 -0.69 -0.48 12.91
C PRO A 46 0.03 0.76 13.45
N GLU A 47 0.13 0.90 14.77
CA GLU A 47 0.77 2.05 15.41
C GLU A 47 2.26 2.19 15.03
N ASP A 48 2.92 1.09 14.67
CA ASP A 48 4.25 1.14 14.08
C ASP A 48 4.18 1.82 12.70
N LYS A 49 4.73 3.03 12.64
CA LYS A 49 4.65 3.89 11.44
C LYS A 49 5.40 3.31 10.23
N ILE A 50 6.16 2.23 10.40
CA ILE A 50 6.95 1.60 9.35
C ILE A 50 6.04 1.20 8.19
N LEU A 51 4.97 0.46 8.48
CA LEU A 51 4.07 -0.02 7.45
C LEU A 51 3.37 1.13 6.71
N TYR A 52 2.99 2.18 7.45
CA TYR A 52 2.41 3.39 6.88
C TYR A 52 3.38 4.07 5.90
N TYR A 53 4.65 4.24 6.26
CA TYR A 53 5.63 4.89 5.38
C TYR A 53 6.00 4.05 4.17
N VAL A 54 6.09 2.71 4.33
CA VAL A 54 6.32 1.79 3.23
C VAL A 54 5.24 1.94 2.17
N TYR A 55 3.96 1.97 2.57
CA TYR A 55 2.84 2.06 1.62
C TYR A 55 2.39 3.47 1.28
N ARG A 56 3.00 4.51 1.88
CA ARG A 56 2.59 5.91 1.70
C ARG A 56 2.43 6.32 0.23
N PRO A 57 3.34 5.97 -0.71
CA PRO A 57 3.14 6.29 -2.12
C PRO A 57 1.85 5.68 -2.70
N LEU A 58 1.54 4.42 -2.34
CA LEU A 58 0.34 3.73 -2.79
C LEU A 58 -0.92 4.30 -2.15
N THR A 59 -0.89 4.64 -0.86
CA THR A 59 -2.05 5.26 -0.20
C THR A 59 -2.43 6.61 -0.82
N ILE A 60 -1.45 7.40 -1.26
CA ILE A 60 -1.71 8.68 -1.96
C ILE A 60 -2.39 8.43 -3.31
N ALA A 61 -1.93 7.43 -4.06
CA ALA A 61 -2.54 7.04 -5.33
C ALA A 61 -3.96 6.48 -5.10
N ASP A 62 -4.12 5.55 -4.16
CA ASP A 62 -5.39 4.91 -3.84
C ASP A 62 -6.42 5.94 -3.35
N ARG A 63 -6.04 6.88 -2.48
CA ARG A 63 -6.92 8.00 -2.07
C ARG A 63 -7.51 8.73 -3.27
N ARG A 64 -6.70 9.00 -4.30
CA ARG A 64 -7.14 9.72 -5.50
C ARG A 64 -8.03 8.86 -6.39
N LEU A 65 -7.83 7.54 -6.39
CA LEU A 65 -8.57 6.61 -7.24
C LEU A 65 -9.89 6.15 -6.62
N THR A 66 -9.92 5.92 -5.30
CA THR A 66 -11.04 5.27 -4.60
C THR A 66 -11.71 6.16 -3.56
N GLY A 67 -11.10 7.31 -3.22
CA GLY A 67 -11.58 8.17 -2.13
C GLY A 67 -11.31 7.63 -0.72
N MET A 68 -10.66 6.46 -0.61
CA MET A 68 -10.32 5.84 0.66
C MET A 68 -9.42 6.73 1.52
N GLN A 69 -9.59 6.59 2.83
CA GLN A 69 -8.80 7.27 3.82
C GLN A 69 -7.84 6.30 4.52
N PHE A 70 -6.86 6.83 5.22
CA PHE A 70 -5.76 6.07 5.79
C PHE A 70 -5.42 6.65 7.15
N HIS A 71 -5.33 5.80 8.16
CA HIS A 71 -5.01 6.20 9.53
C HIS A 71 -3.98 5.26 10.17
N ILE A 72 -3.27 5.75 11.17
CA ILE A 72 -2.30 4.98 11.97
C ILE A 72 -2.94 4.75 13.34
N GLY A 73 -3.06 3.50 13.74
CA GLY A 73 -3.80 3.10 14.95
C GLY A 73 -5.32 3.05 14.73
N PRO A 74 -6.06 2.44 15.65
CA PRO A 74 -7.51 2.32 15.56
C PRO A 74 -8.20 3.69 15.71
N HIS A 75 -9.42 3.79 15.18
CA HIS A 75 -10.29 4.92 15.49
C HIS A 75 -10.64 4.92 16.99
N GLN A 76 -10.45 6.06 17.66
CA GLN A 76 -10.88 6.30 19.04
C GLN A 76 -12.17 7.10 19.08
#